data_AF-A0A5R8N7U4-F1
#
_entry.id   AF-A0A5R8N7U4-F1
#
_cell.length_a   1.000
_cell.length_b   1.000
_cell.length_c   1.000
_cell.angle_alpha   90.00
_cell.angle_beta   90.00
_cell.angle_gamma   90.00
#
_symmetry.space_group_name_H-M   'P 1'
#
loop_
_entity.id
_entity.type
_entity.pdbx_description
1 polymer ?
#
loop_
_entity_poly.entity_id
_entity_poly.type
_entity_poly.pdbx_seq_one_letter_code
_entity_poly.pdbx_strand_id
1 'polypeptide(L)'
;MEQPEPERDDPTLVQGARICVWRVFGINNDYLTSKASAPDWTTEIKDWLASGDSTTVTVGGPPTLVADAMNAATATMLTSFGGGEWRKAEDPLRARDEAIDESLRNRGRPEFLDGQGLWVTLQISRPIEVPDTGTRYAWVTSREALRFSEEFELEAGRHLDAVAAYVSHALGDMRFDRTLVGNNLAYFIAPGKMPFSFGRSQVFPVTVSLSRDWKSLPVAEITNTLEAAKSVPPRTLKGISSAARLLWLAKAEEDALRRFLFAFVGLELLVNAFVTSSVRDEVVSLLKIETSGLPVEGLFWPTTHSDKDYPWRNLAFKFSLMTIALSRTTAADDVELFKMLNKARNSIAHGSAGESDAYPSRECIELFDRYLTLAYARTLSGKKA
;
A
#
# COMPACT_ATOMS: atom_id res chain seq x y z
N MET A 1 42.02 34.42 -18.58
CA MET A 1 40.81 33.85 -17.97
C MET A 1 40.89 32.36 -18.24
N GLU A 2 41.67 31.68 -17.41
CA GLU A 2 41.92 30.24 -17.54
C GLU A 2 40.63 29.51 -17.22
N GLN A 3 40.24 28.58 -18.09
CA GLN A 3 39.18 27.63 -17.76
C GLN A 3 39.67 26.81 -16.56
N PRO A 4 38.86 26.66 -15.49
CA PRO A 4 39.22 25.76 -14.42
C PRO A 4 39.40 24.37 -15.04
N GLU A 5 40.55 23.75 -14.77
CA GLU A 5 40.80 22.36 -15.16
C GLU A 5 39.63 21.49 -14.68
N PRO A 6 39.15 20.54 -15.48
CA PRO A 6 38.18 19.57 -15.00
C PRO A 6 38.76 18.88 -13.77
N GLU A 7 38.05 18.99 -12.65
CA GLU A 7 38.35 18.25 -11.42
C GLU A 7 38.73 16.82 -11.79
N ARG A 8 39.93 16.40 -11.39
CA ARG A 8 40.32 15.00 -11.46
C ARG A 8 39.27 14.22 -10.66
N ASP A 9 38.57 13.31 -11.34
CA ASP A 9 37.77 12.25 -10.72
C ASP A 9 38.71 11.42 -9.83
N ASP A 10 38.88 11.84 -8.58
CA ASP A 10 39.36 10.96 -7.53
C ASP A 10 38.36 9.80 -7.48
N PRO A 11 38.80 8.54 -7.54
CA PRO A 11 37.89 7.40 -7.56
C PRO A 11 37.06 7.46 -6.28
N THR A 12 35.84 7.95 -6.41
CA THR A 12 34.94 8.11 -5.27
C THR A 12 34.69 6.70 -4.76
N LEU A 13 35.15 6.41 -3.54
CA LEU A 13 34.92 5.11 -2.93
C LEU A 13 33.41 4.86 -2.96
N VAL A 14 33.00 3.72 -3.49
CA VAL A 14 31.60 3.33 -3.58
C VAL A 14 31.32 2.29 -2.51
N GLN A 15 30.23 2.45 -1.78
CA GLN A 15 29.77 1.47 -0.80
C GLN A 15 28.42 0.88 -1.23
N GLY A 16 28.23 -0.41 -0.89
CA GLY A 16 26.95 -1.08 -1.08
C GLY A 16 25.89 -0.50 -0.14
N ALA A 17 24.75 -0.11 -0.69
CA ALA A 17 23.62 0.44 0.03
C ALA A 17 22.30 -0.19 -0.48
N ARG A 18 21.19 0.22 0.12
CA ARG A 18 19.85 -0.16 -0.31
C ARG A 18 18.97 1.08 -0.38
N ILE A 19 18.09 1.12 -1.38
CA ILE A 19 16.92 2.00 -1.38
C ILE A 19 15.71 1.16 -0.94
N CYS A 20 14.92 1.70 -0.02
CA CYS A 20 13.83 1.00 0.65
C CYS A 20 12.56 1.85 0.61
N VAL A 21 11.41 1.22 0.38
CA VAL A 21 10.09 1.83 0.60
C VAL A 21 9.34 0.97 1.61
N TRP A 22 8.69 1.62 2.57
CA TRP A 22 7.93 0.95 3.62
C TRP A 22 6.42 1.20 3.52
N ARG A 23 5.68 0.18 3.94
CA ARG A 23 4.30 0.29 4.39
C ARG A 23 4.21 -0.26 5.80
N VAL A 24 3.69 0.53 6.71
CA VAL A 24 3.51 0.11 8.10
C VAL A 24 2.03 0.14 8.43
N PHE A 25 1.55 -0.95 9.00
CA PHE A 25 0.20 -1.11 9.52
C PHE A 25 0.31 -1.40 11.01
N GLY A 26 -0.55 -0.77 11.80
CA GLY A 26 -0.74 -1.18 13.18
C GLY A 26 -1.58 -2.44 13.23
N ILE A 27 -1.64 -3.07 14.38
CA ILE A 27 -2.64 -4.05 14.75
C ILE A 27 -3.02 -3.73 16.21
N ASN A 28 -4.16 -3.07 16.49
CA ASN A 28 -4.62 -3.04 17.90
C ASN A 28 -4.97 -4.47 18.22
N ASN A 29 -4.59 -4.83 19.41
CA ASN A 29 -5.01 -6.04 20.08
C ASN A 29 -5.33 -5.61 21.51
N ASP A 30 -6.27 -6.27 22.18
CA ASP A 30 -6.46 -6.19 23.64
C ASP A 30 -5.25 -6.74 24.44
N TYR A 31 -4.10 -6.87 23.78
CA TYR A 31 -2.82 -7.37 24.29
C TYR A 31 -2.19 -6.50 25.37
N LEU A 32 -2.83 -5.38 25.76
CA LEU A 32 -2.47 -4.65 26.98
C LEU A 32 -2.47 -5.55 28.22
N THR A 33 -3.15 -6.71 28.19
CA THR A 33 -3.13 -7.68 29.28
C THR A 33 -1.97 -8.68 29.26
N SER A 34 -1.27 -8.90 28.14
CA SER A 34 -0.10 -9.80 28.11
C SER A 34 1.15 -9.08 27.63
N LYS A 35 1.95 -8.56 28.57
CA LYS A 35 3.25 -7.92 28.35
C LYS A 35 4.34 -8.80 27.72
N ALA A 36 4.02 -9.97 27.17
CA ALA A 36 4.99 -10.85 26.55
C ALA A 36 5.33 -10.32 25.16
N SER A 37 6.53 -9.77 25.00
CA SER A 37 7.12 -9.40 23.71
C SER A 37 7.08 -10.60 22.77
N ALA A 38 6.13 -10.62 21.83
CA ALA A 38 6.17 -11.60 20.76
C ALA A 38 7.42 -11.33 19.91
N PRO A 39 8.26 -12.35 19.63
CA PRO A 39 9.42 -12.16 18.77
C PRO A 39 8.96 -11.80 17.36
N ASP A 40 9.69 -10.90 16.70
CA ASP A 40 9.40 -10.51 15.33
C ASP A 40 9.43 -11.74 14.41
N TRP A 41 8.31 -11.98 13.74
CA TRP A 41 8.27 -12.92 12.64
C TRP A 41 8.56 -12.15 11.35
N THR A 42 9.53 -12.63 10.56
CA THR A 42 9.85 -12.04 9.25
C THR A 42 9.89 -13.11 8.18
N THR A 43 9.29 -12.82 7.04
CA THR A 43 9.50 -13.56 5.79
C THR A 43 10.12 -12.63 4.75
N GLU A 44 11.09 -13.15 3.99
CA GLU A 44 11.75 -12.44 2.91
C GLU A 44 11.49 -13.14 1.60
N ILE A 45 11.28 -12.34 0.55
CA ILE A 45 11.00 -12.81 -0.77
C ILE A 45 11.90 -12.08 -1.76
N LYS A 46 12.79 -12.82 -2.41
CA LYS A 46 13.75 -12.29 -3.36
C LYS A 46 13.17 -12.20 -4.77
N ASP A 47 13.73 -11.27 -5.54
CA ASP A 47 13.51 -11.07 -6.97
C ASP A 47 12.02 -10.84 -7.32
N TRP A 48 11.29 -10.14 -6.44
CA TRP A 48 9.86 -9.88 -6.65
C TRP A 48 9.61 -8.86 -7.77
N LEU A 49 10.36 -7.76 -7.72
CA LEU A 49 10.14 -6.60 -8.57
C LEU A 49 11.12 -6.59 -9.74
N ALA A 50 12.40 -6.53 -9.40
CA ALA A 50 13.51 -6.75 -10.31
C ALA A 50 14.49 -7.75 -9.70
N SER A 51 15.40 -8.27 -10.52
CA SER A 51 16.52 -9.08 -10.06
C SER A 51 17.33 -8.32 -9.01
N GLY A 52 17.58 -8.93 -7.86
CA GLY A 52 18.26 -8.35 -6.70
C GLY A 52 17.36 -7.64 -5.70
N ASP A 53 16.10 -7.35 -6.04
CA ASP A 53 15.16 -6.73 -5.10
C ASP A 53 14.71 -7.75 -4.04
N SER A 54 14.41 -7.27 -2.84
CA SER A 54 13.78 -8.09 -1.79
C SER A 54 12.52 -7.42 -1.26
N THR A 55 11.50 -8.23 -1.05
CA THR A 55 10.26 -7.86 -0.35
C THR A 55 10.23 -8.57 0.99
N THR A 56 10.16 -7.82 2.09
CA THR A 56 10.03 -8.41 3.43
C THR A 56 8.69 -8.06 4.04
N VAL A 57 8.13 -9.01 4.78
CA VAL A 57 6.96 -8.83 5.62
C VAL A 57 7.37 -9.21 7.04
N THR A 58 7.30 -8.25 7.94
CA THR A 58 7.59 -8.42 9.37
C THR A 58 6.31 -8.19 10.16
N VAL A 59 5.96 -9.13 11.03
CA VAL A 59 4.86 -8.99 11.99
C VAL A 59 5.46 -9.08 13.38
N GLY A 60 5.25 -8.08 14.23
CA GLY A 60 5.90 -8.06 15.54
C GLY A 60 5.91 -6.70 16.24
N GLY A 61 7.03 -6.38 16.86
CA GLY A 61 7.26 -5.17 17.64
C GLY A 61 7.26 -3.89 16.81
N PRO A 62 7.39 -2.73 17.49
CA PRO A 62 7.42 -1.43 16.82
C PRO A 62 8.54 -1.36 15.78
N PRO A 63 8.30 -0.83 14.57
CA PRO A 63 9.30 -0.78 13.51
C PRO A 63 10.31 0.35 13.75
N THR A 64 11.24 0.10 14.67
CA THR A 64 12.25 1.08 15.12
C THR A 64 13.09 1.61 13.97
N LEU A 65 13.53 0.76 13.04
CA LEU A 65 14.28 1.19 11.86
C LEU A 65 13.49 2.19 10.99
N VAL A 66 12.18 1.98 10.83
CA VAL A 66 11.31 2.89 10.06
C VAL A 66 11.18 4.22 10.81
N ALA A 67 10.97 4.17 12.12
CA ALA A 67 10.88 5.34 12.97
C ALA A 67 12.17 6.18 12.95
N ASP A 68 13.32 5.53 13.06
CA ASP A 68 14.64 6.18 13.01
C ASP A 68 14.87 6.81 11.64
N ALA A 69 14.52 6.11 10.56
CA ALA A 69 14.64 6.64 9.21
C ALA A 69 13.70 7.83 8.95
N MET A 70 12.47 7.81 9.46
CA MET A 70 11.54 8.93 9.38
C MET A 70 12.05 10.16 10.14
N ASN A 71 12.58 9.95 11.35
CA ASN A 71 13.17 11.01 12.16
C ASN A 71 14.39 11.62 11.45
N ALA A 72 15.30 10.79 10.94
CA ALA A 72 16.47 11.21 10.20
C ALA A 72 16.11 11.96 8.91
N ALA A 73 15.13 11.47 8.15
CA ALA A 73 14.63 12.15 6.96
C ALA A 73 14.05 13.53 7.29
N THR A 74 13.25 13.64 8.35
CA THR A 74 12.66 14.92 8.73
C THR A 74 13.72 15.89 9.28
N ALA A 75 14.68 15.41 10.06
CA ALA A 75 15.81 16.20 10.53
C ALA A 75 16.69 16.70 9.37
N THR A 76 16.96 15.84 8.39
CA THR A 76 17.67 16.19 7.14
C THR A 76 16.93 17.26 6.35
N MET A 77 15.60 17.12 6.23
CA MET A 77 14.74 18.09 5.57
C MET A 77 14.82 19.45 6.27
N LEU A 78 14.58 19.51 7.58
CA LEU A 78 14.65 20.75 8.36
C LEU A 78 16.02 21.43 8.26
N THR A 79 17.10 20.66 8.33
CA THR A 79 18.48 21.19 8.20
C THR A 79 18.75 21.74 6.80
N SER A 80 18.12 21.17 5.77
CA SER A 80 18.28 21.62 4.38
C SER A 80 17.54 22.92 4.09
N PHE A 81 16.46 23.21 4.82
CA PHE A 81 15.67 24.45 4.75
C PHE A 81 16.05 25.50 5.81
N GLY A 82 16.66 25.08 6.92
CA GLY A 82 17.07 25.93 8.03
C GLY A 82 18.39 26.63 7.77
N GLY A 83 18.35 27.81 7.16
CA GLY A 83 19.41 28.84 7.25
C GLY A 83 20.74 28.61 6.52
N GLY A 84 21.10 27.37 6.17
CA GLY A 84 22.27 27.07 5.34
C GLY A 84 23.62 27.49 5.92
N GLU A 85 23.74 27.75 7.22
CA GLU A 85 25.03 28.14 7.84
C GLU A 85 26.10 27.05 7.68
N TRP A 86 25.70 25.77 7.73
CA TRP A 86 26.56 24.63 7.43
C TRP A 86 27.16 24.69 6.01
N ARG A 87 26.53 25.37 5.05
CA ARG A 87 27.08 25.53 3.68
C ARG A 87 28.30 26.44 3.63
N LYS A 88 28.52 27.25 4.66
CA LYS A 88 29.64 28.19 4.77
C LYS A 88 30.81 27.62 5.60
N ALA A 89 30.65 26.42 6.15
CA ALA A 89 31.69 25.76 6.94
C ALA A 89 32.85 25.29 6.05
N GLU A 90 34.02 25.11 6.65
CA GLU A 90 35.22 24.58 6.00
C GLU A 90 35.02 23.13 5.52
N ASP A 91 34.25 22.34 6.28
CA ASP A 91 33.73 21.04 5.89
C ASP A 91 32.19 21.06 5.91
N PRO A 92 31.54 21.41 4.78
CA PRO A 92 30.10 21.52 4.71
C PRO A 92 29.34 20.22 4.99
N LEU A 93 29.93 19.05 4.70
CA LEU A 93 29.28 17.76 4.92
C LEU A 93 29.27 17.40 6.39
N ARG A 94 30.40 17.57 7.10
CA ARG A 94 30.44 17.37 8.56
C ARG A 94 29.59 18.36 9.33
N ALA A 95 29.63 19.65 8.96
CA ALA A 95 28.77 20.65 9.59
C ALA A 95 27.28 20.36 9.39
N ARG A 96 26.91 19.77 8.24
CA ARG A 96 25.54 19.32 7.99
C ARG A 96 25.15 18.13 8.85
N ASP A 97 26.02 17.14 9.01
CA ASP A 97 25.80 16.00 9.92
C ASP A 97 25.53 16.48 11.36
N GLU A 98 26.33 17.44 11.85
CA GLU A 98 26.18 18.00 13.20
C GLU A 98 24.83 18.71 13.40
N ALA A 99 24.38 19.47 12.42
CA ALA A 99 23.08 20.15 12.46
C ALA A 99 21.91 19.16 12.44
N ILE A 100 22.04 18.03 11.74
CA ILE A 100 21.03 16.96 11.75
C ILE A 100 21.02 16.26 13.11
N ASP A 101 22.17 15.95 13.67
CA ASP A 101 22.27 15.36 15.00
C ASP A 101 21.65 16.26 16.06
N GLU A 102 21.82 17.58 15.96
CA GLU A 102 21.15 18.55 16.83
C GLU A 102 19.63 18.53 16.66
N SER A 103 19.16 18.50 15.41
CA SER A 103 17.72 18.36 15.10
C SER A 103 17.14 17.05 15.65
N LEU A 104 17.88 15.94 15.58
CA LEU A 104 17.50 14.64 16.14
C LEU A 104 17.47 14.64 17.67
N ARG A 105 18.45 15.26 18.34
CA ARG A 105 18.48 15.38 19.81
C ARG A 105 17.24 16.07 20.37
N ASN A 106 16.69 17.02 19.61
CA ASN A 106 15.49 17.77 19.98
C ASN A 106 14.18 17.08 19.60
N ARG A 107 14.22 15.89 18.97
CA ARG A 107 13.04 15.13 18.57
C ARG A 107 12.68 14.05 19.58
N GLY A 108 11.39 14.00 19.90
CA GLY A 108 10.81 12.88 20.63
C GLY A 108 10.66 11.63 19.77
N ARG A 109 10.21 10.55 20.42
CA ARG A 109 9.75 9.34 19.72
C ARG A 109 8.59 9.69 18.77
N PRO A 110 8.54 9.12 17.55
CA PRO A 110 7.41 9.38 16.64
C PRO A 110 6.09 8.94 17.27
N GLU A 111 5.09 9.82 17.24
CA GLU A 111 3.76 9.61 17.85
C GLU A 111 3.06 8.35 17.34
N PHE A 112 3.31 7.97 16.07
CA PHE A 112 2.67 6.79 15.49
C PHE A 112 3.05 5.50 16.25
N LEU A 113 4.21 5.46 16.91
CA LEU A 113 4.66 4.30 17.71
C LEU A 113 3.89 4.10 19.02
N ASP A 114 3.01 5.03 19.38
CA ASP A 114 2.23 4.98 20.60
C ASP A 114 0.87 4.28 20.35
N GLY A 115 0.42 3.49 21.33
CA GLY A 115 -0.93 2.88 21.32
C GLY A 115 -1.10 1.58 20.54
N GLN A 116 -0.06 1.01 19.92
CA GLN A 116 -0.12 -0.26 19.19
C GLN A 116 0.69 -1.38 19.86
N GLY A 117 0.05 -2.52 20.10
CA GLY A 117 0.71 -3.72 20.66
C GLY A 117 1.40 -4.60 19.62
N LEU A 118 0.99 -4.50 18.34
CA LEU A 118 1.50 -5.33 17.26
C LEU A 118 1.55 -4.54 15.94
N TRP A 119 2.50 -4.88 15.07
CA TRP A 119 2.80 -4.15 13.85
C TRP A 119 2.97 -5.08 12.67
N VAL A 120 2.56 -4.66 11.47
CA VAL A 120 2.96 -5.26 10.20
C VAL A 120 3.77 -4.25 9.39
N THR A 121 5.01 -4.60 9.10
CA THR A 121 5.91 -3.81 8.26
C THR A 121 6.17 -4.54 6.97
N LEU A 122 5.75 -3.94 5.86
CA LEU A 122 6.11 -4.38 4.52
C LEU A 122 7.24 -3.49 4.02
N GLN A 123 8.26 -4.09 3.43
CA GLN A 123 9.38 -3.37 2.83
C GLN A 123 9.64 -3.93 1.45
N ILE A 124 9.86 -3.06 0.47
CA ILE A 124 10.57 -3.42 -0.75
C ILE A 124 11.92 -2.72 -0.70
N SER A 125 12.98 -3.45 -0.99
CA SER A 125 14.33 -2.90 -1.01
C SER A 125 15.11 -3.35 -2.23
N ARG A 126 15.87 -2.42 -2.82
CA ARG A 126 16.71 -2.63 -3.99
C ARG A 126 18.17 -2.33 -3.63
N PRO A 127 19.13 -3.22 -3.94
CA PRO A 127 20.54 -2.95 -3.77
C PRO A 127 20.96 -1.83 -4.72
N ILE A 128 21.75 -0.90 -4.21
CA ILE A 128 22.31 0.22 -4.95
C ILE A 128 23.74 0.46 -4.50
N GLU A 129 24.43 1.29 -5.26
CA GLU A 129 25.75 1.79 -4.94
C GLU A 129 25.67 3.29 -4.67
N VAL A 130 26.30 3.75 -3.59
CA VAL A 130 26.36 5.17 -3.23
C VAL A 130 27.80 5.59 -2.94
N PRO A 131 28.15 6.86 -3.16
CA PRO A 131 29.42 7.40 -2.70
C PRO A 131 29.62 7.19 -1.19
N ASP A 132 30.79 6.71 -0.79
CA ASP A 132 31.26 6.77 0.60
C ASP A 132 32.03 8.07 0.80
N THR A 133 31.32 9.04 1.37
CA THR A 133 31.87 10.36 1.68
C THR A 133 32.58 10.40 3.03
N GLY A 134 32.74 9.27 3.72
CA GLY A 134 33.34 9.21 5.06
C GLY A 134 32.50 9.89 6.16
N THR A 135 31.29 10.34 5.84
CA THR A 135 30.35 11.02 6.76
C THR A 135 29.38 10.04 7.42
N ARG A 136 28.60 10.47 8.40
CA ARG A 136 27.64 9.60 9.11
C ARG A 136 26.38 9.33 8.31
N TYR A 137 25.99 10.23 7.41
CA TYR A 137 24.83 10.10 6.54
C TYR A 137 25.29 9.77 5.11
N ALA A 138 24.57 8.91 4.41
CA ALA A 138 24.88 8.67 3.00
C ALA A 138 24.43 9.90 2.20
N TRP A 139 25.36 10.73 1.73
CA TRP A 139 25.01 11.91 0.93
C TRP A 139 24.93 11.55 -0.54
N VAL A 140 23.72 11.55 -1.09
CA VAL A 140 23.50 11.43 -2.54
C VAL A 140 22.93 12.74 -3.06
N THR A 141 23.69 13.47 -3.85
CA THR A 141 23.38 14.86 -4.26
C THR A 141 22.99 15.00 -5.73
N SER A 142 22.96 13.90 -6.50
CA SER A 142 22.67 13.98 -7.93
C SER A 142 21.18 14.07 -8.22
N ARG A 143 20.81 14.89 -9.22
CA ARG A 143 19.46 14.93 -9.82
C ARG A 143 19.01 13.53 -10.28
N GLU A 144 19.96 12.68 -10.65
CA GLU A 144 19.74 11.29 -11.06
C GLU A 144 19.27 10.42 -9.89
N ALA A 145 19.80 10.60 -8.69
CA ALA A 145 19.35 9.89 -7.51
C ALA A 145 17.94 10.28 -7.08
N LEU A 146 17.57 11.55 -7.26
CA LEU A 146 16.19 12.00 -7.05
C LEU A 146 15.25 11.33 -8.05
N ARG A 147 15.56 11.36 -9.36
CA ARG A 147 14.75 10.70 -10.38
C ARG A 147 14.64 9.19 -10.12
N PHE A 148 15.76 8.54 -9.80
CA PHE A 148 15.79 7.12 -9.46
C PHE A 148 14.93 6.81 -8.24
N SER A 149 14.98 7.67 -7.21
CA SER A 149 14.10 7.53 -6.05
C SER A 149 12.63 7.63 -6.46
N GLU A 150 12.22 8.66 -7.21
CA GLU A 150 10.82 8.84 -7.64
C GLU A 150 10.30 7.67 -8.48
N GLU A 151 11.12 7.14 -9.39
CA GLU A 151 10.81 5.96 -10.18
C GLU A 151 10.61 4.74 -9.28
N PHE A 152 11.54 4.52 -8.34
CA PHE A 152 11.47 3.41 -7.38
C PHE A 152 10.28 3.54 -6.42
N GLU A 153 9.96 4.75 -5.93
CA GLU A 153 8.80 5.01 -5.07
C GLU A 153 7.49 4.61 -5.75
N LEU A 154 7.32 4.99 -7.02
CA LEU A 154 6.13 4.66 -7.80
C LEU A 154 6.04 3.15 -8.07
N GLU A 155 7.17 2.54 -8.40
CA GLU A 155 7.29 1.12 -8.71
C GLU A 155 7.01 0.27 -7.46
N ALA A 156 7.78 0.48 -6.39
CA ALA A 156 7.67 -0.23 -5.12
C ALA A 156 6.32 0.00 -4.46
N GLY A 157 5.76 1.22 -4.52
CA GLY A 157 4.46 1.52 -3.95
C GLY A 157 3.33 0.63 -4.48
N ARG A 158 3.26 0.43 -5.80
CA ARG A 158 2.25 -0.44 -6.41
C ARG A 158 2.39 -1.91 -6.00
N HIS A 159 3.62 -2.35 -5.78
CA HIS A 159 3.92 -3.70 -5.35
C HIS A 159 3.62 -3.90 -3.87
N LEU A 160 3.95 -2.93 -3.03
CA LEU A 160 3.58 -2.92 -1.62
C LEU A 160 2.06 -2.92 -1.44
N ASP A 161 1.30 -2.20 -2.27
CA ASP A 161 -0.17 -2.23 -2.22
C ASP A 161 -0.71 -3.64 -2.56
N ALA A 162 -0.09 -4.36 -3.49
CA ALA A 162 -0.43 -5.76 -3.78
C ALA A 162 -0.02 -6.71 -2.66
N VAL A 163 1.19 -6.58 -2.13
CA VAL A 163 1.68 -7.37 -0.99
C VAL A 163 0.76 -7.17 0.21
N ALA A 164 0.36 -5.93 0.50
CA ALA A 164 -0.59 -5.64 1.56
C ALA A 164 -1.93 -6.37 1.34
N ALA A 165 -2.44 -6.39 0.11
CA ALA A 165 -3.67 -7.13 -0.16
C ALA A 165 -3.50 -8.66 -0.04
N TYR A 166 -2.35 -9.21 -0.44
CA TYR A 166 -2.04 -10.64 -0.24
C TYR A 166 -1.93 -11.02 1.24
N VAL A 167 -1.22 -10.20 2.02
CA VAL A 167 -1.11 -10.40 3.46
C VAL A 167 -2.50 -10.25 4.10
N SER A 168 -3.28 -9.23 3.72
CA SER A 168 -4.65 -9.04 4.21
C SER A 168 -5.56 -10.24 3.89
N HIS A 169 -5.40 -10.85 2.72
CA HIS A 169 -6.13 -12.07 2.37
C HIS A 169 -5.74 -13.25 3.26
N ALA A 170 -4.44 -13.50 3.40
CA ALA A 170 -3.92 -14.61 4.20
C ALA A 170 -4.25 -14.45 5.69
N LEU A 171 -4.35 -13.22 6.19
CA LEU A 171 -4.75 -12.95 7.56
C LEU A 171 -6.25 -13.26 7.83
N GLY A 172 -7.08 -13.38 6.80
CA GLY A 172 -8.50 -13.76 6.92
C GLY A 172 -9.33 -12.76 7.74
N ASP A 173 -9.79 -13.19 8.90
CA ASP A 173 -10.53 -12.33 9.85
C ASP A 173 -9.64 -11.27 10.52
N MET A 174 -8.32 -11.44 10.48
CA MET A 174 -7.37 -10.43 10.95
C MET A 174 -7.16 -9.39 9.84
N ARG A 175 -7.91 -8.30 9.88
CA ARG A 175 -7.87 -7.30 8.81
C ARG A 175 -6.97 -6.12 9.13
N PHE A 176 -6.34 -5.59 8.08
CA PHE A 176 -5.77 -4.24 8.15
C PHE A 176 -6.90 -3.23 8.22
N ASP A 177 -7.00 -2.49 9.29
CA ASP A 177 -8.00 -1.44 9.46
C ASP A 177 -7.54 -0.15 8.78
N ARG A 178 -6.24 0.21 8.90
CA ARG A 178 -5.65 1.52 8.53
C ARG A 178 -4.13 1.46 8.30
N THR A 179 -3.60 2.40 7.53
CA THR A 179 -2.16 2.50 7.16
C THR A 179 -1.48 3.60 7.99
N LEU A 180 -0.41 3.26 8.73
CA LEU A 180 0.36 4.19 9.60
C LEU A 180 1.48 4.91 8.86
N VAL A 181 2.09 4.25 7.88
CA VAL A 181 3.13 4.82 7.01
C VAL A 181 2.78 4.43 5.57
N GLY A 182 2.38 5.41 4.76
CA GLY A 182 1.76 5.20 3.44
C GLY A 182 2.27 6.09 2.31
N ASN A 183 3.28 6.92 2.52
CA ASN A 183 3.68 7.96 1.57
C ASN A 183 4.60 7.48 0.43
N ASN A 184 4.87 6.17 0.33
CA ASN A 184 5.80 5.58 -0.64
C ASN A 184 7.20 6.19 -0.62
N LEU A 185 7.57 6.94 0.43
CA LEU A 185 8.84 7.65 0.45
C LEU A 185 9.99 6.65 0.39
N ALA A 186 10.94 6.90 -0.49
CA ALA A 186 12.14 6.10 -0.60
C ALA A 186 13.18 6.56 0.44
N TYR A 187 13.74 5.58 1.13
CA TYR A 187 14.78 5.76 2.12
C TYR A 187 16.03 5.04 1.66
N PHE A 188 17.17 5.71 1.78
CA PHE A 188 18.47 5.15 1.45
C PHE A 188 19.15 4.70 2.74
N ILE A 189 19.62 3.47 2.76
CA ILE A 189 20.19 2.80 3.93
C ILE A 189 21.54 2.20 3.53
N ALA A 190 22.61 2.60 4.20
CA ALA A 190 23.95 2.05 3.99
C ALA A 190 24.49 1.51 5.33
N PRO A 191 25.30 0.43 5.32
CA PRO A 191 25.91 -0.11 6.53
C PRO A 191 26.69 0.96 7.32
N GLY A 192 26.41 1.08 8.62
CA GLY A 192 27.08 2.04 9.50
C GLY A 192 26.70 3.51 9.27
N LYS A 193 25.74 3.80 8.38
CA LYS A 193 25.23 5.15 8.12
C LYS A 193 23.79 5.28 8.60
N MET A 194 23.38 6.49 8.95
CA MET A 194 21.98 6.79 9.26
C MET A 194 21.14 6.82 7.97
N PRO A 195 19.89 6.33 7.99
CA PRO A 195 19.01 6.40 6.82
C PRO A 195 18.70 7.86 6.43
N PHE A 196 18.52 8.12 5.13
CA PHE A 196 18.09 9.44 4.66
C PHE A 196 17.06 9.33 3.53
N SER A 197 16.37 10.44 3.23
CA SER A 197 15.42 10.54 2.12
C SER A 197 15.40 11.96 1.55
N PHE A 198 14.98 12.12 0.29
CA PHE A 198 14.84 13.42 -0.37
C PHE A 198 13.60 14.22 0.07
N GLY A 199 12.76 13.66 0.95
CA GLY A 199 11.73 14.39 1.70
C GLY A 199 10.54 14.89 0.87
N ARG A 200 9.37 14.32 1.12
CA ARG A 200 8.07 14.93 0.82
C ARG A 200 7.21 14.81 2.09
N SER A 201 6.82 15.93 2.68
CA SER A 201 6.15 15.96 3.98
C SER A 201 4.67 15.58 3.87
N GLN A 202 4.34 14.30 3.96
CA GLN A 202 3.03 13.86 4.43
C GLN A 202 3.21 12.54 5.21
N VAL A 203 2.99 12.59 6.52
CA VAL A 203 2.87 11.42 7.40
C VAL A 203 1.42 11.43 7.86
N PHE A 204 0.68 10.36 7.61
CA PHE A 204 -0.70 10.21 8.07
C PHE A 204 -0.70 9.16 9.19
N PRO A 205 -0.80 9.57 10.47
CA PRO A 205 -0.86 8.63 11.58
C PRO A 205 -2.27 8.04 11.68
N VAL A 206 -2.42 6.72 11.59
CA VAL A 206 -3.73 6.07 11.75
C VAL A 206 -3.71 4.65 12.36
N THR A 207 -4.35 4.51 13.52
CA THR A 207 -4.51 3.32 14.39
C THR A 207 -5.33 2.18 13.75
N VAL A 208 -4.99 0.90 14.01
CA VAL A 208 -5.74 -0.29 13.54
C VAL A 208 -6.42 -1.01 14.68
N SER A 209 -7.59 -1.65 14.52
CA SER A 209 -8.21 -2.47 15.59
C SER A 209 -8.47 -3.96 15.28
N LEU A 210 -8.07 -4.87 16.19
CA LEU A 210 -8.38 -6.32 16.19
C LEU A 210 -8.53 -6.92 17.60
N SER A 211 -9.12 -8.12 17.67
CA SER A 211 -9.60 -8.80 18.89
C SER A 211 -9.04 -10.23 19.11
N ARG A 212 -7.88 -10.60 18.54
CA ARG A 212 -7.32 -11.98 18.66
C ARG A 212 -5.82 -12.06 18.99
N ASP A 213 -5.42 -13.19 19.57
CA ASP A 213 -4.07 -13.51 20.07
C ASP A 213 -3.04 -13.75 18.93
N TRP A 214 -1.81 -13.27 19.11
CA TRP A 214 -0.64 -13.45 18.24
C TRP A 214 -0.40 -14.90 17.81
N LYS A 215 -0.66 -15.88 18.68
CA LYS A 215 -0.47 -17.31 18.36
C LYS A 215 -1.35 -17.81 17.21
N SER A 216 -2.38 -17.03 16.85
CA SER A 216 -3.29 -17.37 15.75
C SER A 216 -2.86 -16.80 14.39
N LEU A 217 -1.71 -16.10 14.30
CA LEU A 217 -1.22 -15.55 13.03
C LEU A 217 -0.91 -16.66 12.00
N PRO A 218 -1.48 -16.61 10.79
CA PRO A 218 -1.35 -17.62 9.76
C PRO A 218 -0.05 -17.41 8.96
N VAL A 219 1.08 -17.45 9.66
CA VAL A 219 2.44 -17.23 9.13
C VAL A 219 2.70 -18.05 7.85
N ALA A 220 2.37 -19.34 7.87
CA ALA A 220 2.59 -20.21 6.72
C ALA A 220 1.74 -19.81 5.51
N GLU A 221 0.50 -19.37 5.74
CA GLU A 221 -0.40 -18.93 4.67
C GLU A 221 0.07 -17.62 4.06
N ILE A 222 0.58 -16.68 4.87
CA ILE A 222 1.18 -15.43 4.40
C ILE A 222 2.37 -15.74 3.49
N THR A 223 3.32 -16.56 3.94
CA THR A 223 4.50 -16.91 3.11
C THR A 223 4.08 -17.61 1.83
N ASN A 224 3.19 -18.60 1.89
CA ASN A 224 2.73 -19.34 0.71
C ASN A 224 1.99 -18.45 -0.30
N THR A 225 1.14 -17.54 0.20
CA THR A 225 0.39 -16.59 -0.64
C THR A 225 1.34 -15.66 -1.38
N LEU A 226 2.35 -15.15 -0.69
CA LEU A 226 3.32 -14.27 -1.32
C LEU A 226 4.21 -15.02 -2.34
N GLU A 227 4.70 -16.22 -2.03
CA GLU A 227 5.43 -17.02 -3.01
C GLU A 227 4.61 -17.32 -4.27
N ALA A 228 3.31 -17.63 -4.12
CA ALA A 228 2.40 -17.80 -5.25
C ALA A 228 2.26 -16.50 -6.08
N ALA A 229 2.24 -15.34 -5.42
CA ALA A 229 2.07 -14.04 -6.05
C ALA A 229 3.24 -13.61 -6.95
N LYS A 230 4.49 -14.05 -6.70
CA LYS A 230 5.62 -13.84 -7.65
C LYS A 230 5.30 -14.24 -9.07
N SER A 231 4.48 -15.28 -9.19
CA SER A 231 4.22 -15.94 -10.45
C SER A 231 3.07 -15.27 -11.23
N VAL A 232 2.40 -14.25 -10.65
CA VAL A 232 1.30 -13.54 -11.28
C VAL A 232 1.83 -12.49 -12.26
N PRO A 233 1.34 -12.45 -13.52
CA PRO A 233 1.81 -11.47 -14.50
C PRO A 233 1.60 -10.02 -14.04
N PRO A 234 2.57 -9.11 -14.24
CA PRO A 234 2.46 -7.71 -13.81
C PRO A 234 1.24 -6.97 -14.38
N ARG A 235 0.79 -7.33 -15.58
CA ARG A 235 -0.42 -6.75 -16.20
C ARG A 235 -1.68 -7.08 -15.41
N THR A 236 -1.78 -8.29 -14.88
CA THR A 236 -2.89 -8.74 -14.03
C THR A 236 -2.87 -8.01 -12.69
N LEU A 237 -1.67 -7.79 -12.13
CA LEU A 237 -1.50 -7.06 -10.88
C LEU A 237 -1.87 -5.58 -11.01
N LYS A 238 -1.57 -4.93 -12.14
CA LYS A 238 -1.74 -3.47 -12.29
C LYS A 238 -3.16 -2.97 -11.94
N GLY A 239 -4.20 -3.65 -12.41
CA GLY A 239 -5.59 -3.25 -12.15
C GLY A 239 -5.96 -3.43 -10.67
N ILE A 240 -5.59 -4.58 -10.11
CA ILE A 240 -5.93 -4.94 -8.73
C ILE A 240 -5.10 -4.11 -7.73
N SER A 241 -3.81 -3.88 -7.99
CA SER A 241 -2.94 -2.99 -7.21
C SER A 241 -3.45 -1.54 -7.19
N SER A 242 -3.96 -1.05 -8.32
CA SER A 242 -4.50 0.31 -8.39
C SER A 242 -5.76 0.46 -7.53
N ALA A 243 -6.60 -0.58 -7.50
CA ALA A 243 -7.73 -0.64 -6.57
C ALA A 243 -7.24 -0.75 -5.12
N ALA A 244 -6.31 -1.66 -4.82
CA ALA A 244 -5.75 -1.83 -3.47
C ALA A 244 -5.21 -0.51 -2.89
N ARG A 245 -4.50 0.29 -3.70
CA ARG A 245 -4.07 1.63 -3.31
C ARG A 245 -5.21 2.52 -2.82
N LEU A 246 -6.34 2.54 -3.54
CA LEU A 246 -7.51 3.32 -3.17
C LEU A 246 -8.17 2.81 -1.90
N LEU A 247 -8.12 1.50 -1.64
CA LEU A 247 -8.58 0.94 -0.36
C LEU A 247 -7.74 1.48 0.80
N TRP A 248 -6.41 1.50 0.64
CA TRP A 248 -5.51 2.02 1.67
C TRP A 248 -5.68 3.52 1.90
N LEU A 249 -5.91 4.29 0.83
CA LEU A 249 -6.23 5.71 0.93
C LEU A 249 -7.58 5.94 1.62
N ALA A 250 -8.61 5.15 1.28
CA ALA A 250 -9.91 5.23 1.94
C ALA A 250 -9.78 4.94 3.44
N LYS A 251 -9.08 3.87 3.81
CA LYS A 251 -8.84 3.50 5.20
C LYS A 251 -8.10 4.60 5.97
N ALA A 252 -7.15 5.29 5.34
CA ALA A 252 -6.37 6.37 5.97
C ALA A 252 -7.09 7.73 6.03
N GLU A 253 -8.19 7.93 5.30
CA GLU A 253 -8.86 9.23 5.19
C GLU A 253 -9.77 9.52 6.39
N GLU A 254 -9.74 10.76 6.87
CA GLU A 254 -10.54 11.24 8.00
C GLU A 254 -11.89 11.82 7.54
N ASP A 255 -11.89 12.53 6.42
CA ASP A 255 -13.08 13.13 5.82
C ASP A 255 -14.01 12.04 5.26
N ALA A 256 -15.25 11.98 5.75
CA ALA A 256 -16.19 10.90 5.41
C ALA A 256 -16.55 10.87 3.92
N LEU A 257 -16.64 12.04 3.26
CA LEU A 257 -16.91 12.13 1.83
C LEU A 257 -15.73 11.58 1.01
N ARG A 258 -14.51 12.05 1.25
CA ARG A 258 -13.31 11.57 0.57
C ARG A 258 -13.08 10.09 0.83
N ARG A 259 -13.29 9.63 2.07
CA ARG A 259 -13.22 8.22 2.46
C ARG A 259 -14.15 7.37 1.60
N PHE A 260 -15.43 7.78 1.51
CA PHE A 260 -16.42 7.11 0.67
C PHE A 260 -16.02 7.12 -0.80
N LEU A 261 -15.58 8.27 -1.34
CA LEU A 261 -15.19 8.39 -2.74
C LEU A 261 -13.96 7.55 -3.10
N PHE A 262 -12.93 7.51 -2.24
CA PHE A 262 -11.78 6.63 -2.45
C PHE A 262 -12.20 5.16 -2.46
N ALA A 263 -13.04 4.74 -1.50
CA ALA A 263 -13.52 3.36 -1.44
C ALA A 263 -14.35 3.00 -2.68
N PHE A 264 -15.29 3.87 -3.07
CA PHE A 264 -16.18 3.61 -4.20
C PHE A 264 -15.42 3.60 -5.54
N VAL A 265 -14.54 4.58 -5.78
CA VAL A 265 -13.72 4.63 -7.00
C VAL A 265 -12.78 3.42 -7.05
N GLY A 266 -12.24 3.00 -5.91
CA GLY A 266 -11.43 1.78 -5.83
C GLY A 266 -12.21 0.53 -6.20
N LEU A 267 -13.43 0.39 -5.68
CA LEU A 267 -14.33 -0.71 -6.03
C LEU A 267 -14.72 -0.67 -7.51
N GLU A 268 -15.00 0.50 -8.07
CA GLU A 268 -15.27 0.70 -9.49
C GLU A 268 -14.09 0.27 -10.37
N LEU A 269 -12.85 0.65 -10.01
CA LEU A 269 -11.64 0.22 -10.70
C LEU A 269 -11.46 -1.29 -10.62
N LEU A 270 -11.68 -1.90 -9.45
CA LEU A 270 -11.56 -3.34 -9.25
C LEU A 270 -12.54 -4.10 -10.15
N VAL A 271 -13.81 -3.68 -10.17
CA VAL A 271 -14.86 -4.28 -11.01
C VAL A 271 -14.47 -4.22 -12.48
N ASN A 272 -14.02 -3.05 -12.96
CA ASN A 272 -13.61 -2.89 -14.34
C ASN A 272 -12.34 -3.68 -14.71
N ALA A 273 -11.41 -3.85 -13.76
CA ALA A 273 -10.22 -4.65 -13.96
C ALA A 273 -10.50 -6.16 -13.97
N PHE A 274 -11.43 -6.61 -13.13
CA PHE A 274 -11.77 -8.02 -12.95
C PHE A 274 -12.72 -8.54 -14.05
N VAL A 275 -13.75 -7.77 -14.40
CA VAL A 275 -14.82 -8.20 -15.31
C VAL A 275 -14.37 -8.08 -16.77
N THR A 276 -13.67 -9.10 -17.24
CA THR A 276 -13.26 -9.28 -18.63
C THR A 276 -14.30 -10.08 -19.44
N SER A 277 -14.09 -10.22 -20.75
CA SER A 277 -14.91 -11.10 -21.59
C SER A 277 -14.87 -12.57 -21.10
N SER A 278 -13.73 -13.05 -20.61
CA SER A 278 -13.60 -14.43 -20.11
C SER A 278 -14.42 -14.68 -18.84
N VAL A 279 -14.42 -13.73 -17.89
CA VAL A 279 -15.23 -13.84 -16.66
C VAL A 279 -16.71 -13.81 -17.00
N ARG A 280 -17.10 -12.96 -17.95
CA ARG A 280 -18.47 -12.95 -18.47
C ARG A 280 -18.87 -14.31 -19.04
N ASP A 281 -18.05 -14.87 -19.93
CA ASP A 281 -18.39 -16.13 -20.61
C ASP A 281 -18.43 -17.31 -19.62
N GLU A 282 -17.57 -17.28 -18.60
CA GLU A 282 -17.63 -18.19 -17.45
C GLU A 282 -18.96 -18.06 -16.70
N VAL A 283 -19.34 -16.85 -16.27
CA VAL A 283 -20.61 -16.64 -15.55
C VAL A 283 -21.79 -17.08 -16.40
N VAL A 284 -21.81 -16.75 -17.69
CA VAL A 284 -22.87 -17.22 -18.61
C VAL A 284 -22.91 -18.74 -18.69
N SER A 285 -21.75 -19.41 -18.70
CA SER A 285 -21.67 -20.88 -18.74
C SER A 285 -22.17 -21.51 -17.43
N LEU A 286 -21.81 -20.93 -16.29
CA LEU A 286 -22.29 -21.37 -14.98
C LEU A 286 -23.81 -21.27 -14.86
N LEU A 287 -24.36 -20.15 -15.31
CA LEU A 287 -25.80 -19.91 -15.29
C LEU A 287 -26.58 -20.85 -16.22
N LYS A 288 -25.97 -21.26 -17.35
CA LYS A 288 -26.57 -22.26 -18.26
C LYS A 288 -26.64 -23.67 -17.65
N ILE A 289 -25.81 -23.97 -16.65
CA ILE A 289 -25.79 -25.26 -15.95
C ILE A 289 -26.81 -25.27 -14.79
N GLU A 290 -27.05 -24.12 -14.17
CA GLU A 290 -27.91 -23.95 -12.98
C GLU A 290 -29.36 -23.51 -13.29
N THR A 291 -29.81 -23.53 -14.56
CA THR A 291 -31.17 -23.15 -15.00
C THR A 291 -32.32 -24.03 -14.48
N SER A 292 -32.08 -24.88 -13.48
CA SER A 292 -33.11 -25.46 -12.63
C SER A 292 -33.13 -24.76 -11.25
N GLY A 293 -33.53 -23.47 -11.19
CA GLY A 293 -34.19 -22.95 -9.99
C GLY A 293 -33.62 -21.74 -9.24
N LEU A 294 -32.64 -20.98 -9.76
CA LEU A 294 -32.22 -19.71 -9.14
C LEU A 294 -32.83 -18.47 -9.83
N PRO A 295 -33.19 -17.40 -9.09
CA PRO A 295 -33.79 -16.16 -9.60
C PRO A 295 -32.72 -15.24 -10.23
N VAL A 296 -31.95 -15.80 -11.16
CA VAL A 296 -30.83 -15.14 -11.86
C VAL A 296 -31.33 -13.99 -12.73
N GLU A 297 -32.58 -14.04 -13.17
CA GLU A 297 -33.27 -13.01 -13.95
C GLU A 297 -33.29 -11.64 -13.23
N GLY A 298 -33.24 -11.61 -11.89
CA GLY A 298 -33.17 -10.38 -11.09
C GLY A 298 -31.79 -9.71 -11.06
N LEU A 299 -30.72 -10.41 -11.48
CA LEU A 299 -29.34 -9.90 -11.48
C LEU A 299 -28.95 -9.24 -12.82
N PHE A 300 -29.69 -9.50 -13.90
CA PHE A 300 -29.55 -8.85 -15.20
C PHE A 300 -30.48 -7.63 -15.31
N TRP A 301 -30.17 -6.56 -14.59
CA TRP A 301 -30.87 -5.26 -14.77
C TRP A 301 -30.05 -4.27 -15.62
N PRO A 302 -30.62 -3.57 -16.62
CA PRO A 302 -32.00 -3.64 -17.10
C PRO A 302 -32.18 -4.51 -18.36
N THR A 303 -33.35 -5.13 -18.46
CA THR A 303 -33.89 -5.89 -19.62
C THR A 303 -34.53 -5.00 -20.70
N THR A 304 -34.35 -3.68 -20.65
CA THR A 304 -34.91 -2.79 -21.68
C THR A 304 -34.09 -2.88 -22.97
N HIS A 305 -34.70 -3.50 -23.98
CA HIS A 305 -34.31 -3.56 -25.39
C HIS A 305 -34.21 -2.15 -26.03
N SER A 306 -33.25 -1.35 -25.59
CA SER A 306 -32.77 -0.23 -26.39
C SER A 306 -31.32 -0.56 -26.77
N ASP A 307 -31.09 -0.81 -28.05
CA ASP A 307 -29.78 -1.08 -28.68
C ASP A 307 -28.75 0.06 -28.49
N LYS A 308 -29.07 1.07 -27.67
CA LYS A 308 -28.24 2.25 -27.42
C LYS A 308 -27.46 2.19 -26.10
N ASP A 309 -27.86 1.34 -25.15
CA ASP A 309 -27.18 1.20 -23.85
C ASP A 309 -26.72 -0.24 -23.63
N TYR A 310 -25.50 -0.56 -24.07
CA TYR A 310 -24.87 -1.84 -23.79
C TYR A 310 -24.84 -2.09 -22.27
N PRO A 311 -25.49 -3.14 -21.73
CA PRO A 311 -25.54 -3.44 -20.30
C PRO A 311 -24.15 -3.55 -19.66
N TRP A 312 -23.14 -3.91 -20.47
CA TRP A 312 -21.72 -3.98 -20.11
C TRP A 312 -21.09 -2.64 -19.72
N ARG A 313 -21.74 -1.51 -20.03
CA ARG A 313 -21.33 -0.18 -19.54
C ARG A 313 -21.88 0.11 -18.15
N ASN A 314 -22.90 -0.62 -17.70
CA ASN A 314 -23.48 -0.45 -16.38
C ASN A 314 -22.58 -1.07 -15.32
N LEU A 315 -22.16 -0.25 -14.36
CA LEU A 315 -21.26 -0.66 -13.29
C LEU A 315 -21.89 -1.68 -12.34
N ALA A 316 -23.18 -1.50 -11.99
CA ALA A 316 -23.89 -2.45 -11.13
C ALA A 316 -24.01 -3.82 -11.81
N PHE A 317 -24.22 -3.84 -13.13
CA PHE A 317 -24.24 -5.08 -13.88
C PHE A 317 -22.88 -5.80 -13.86
N LYS A 318 -21.78 -5.08 -14.09
CA LYS A 318 -20.43 -5.64 -13.96
C LYS A 318 -20.16 -6.14 -12.53
N PHE A 319 -20.58 -5.39 -11.52
CA PHE A 319 -20.44 -5.81 -10.13
C PHE A 319 -21.21 -7.11 -9.88
N SER A 320 -22.44 -7.26 -10.39
CA SER A 320 -23.19 -8.53 -10.32
C SER A 320 -22.40 -9.70 -10.89
N LEU A 321 -21.78 -9.55 -12.06
CA LEU A 321 -20.94 -10.61 -12.65
C LEU A 321 -19.76 -10.98 -11.75
N MET A 322 -19.10 -9.97 -11.16
CA MET A 322 -18.02 -10.18 -10.21
C MET A 322 -18.51 -10.94 -8.96
N THR A 323 -19.68 -10.59 -8.41
CA THR A 323 -20.26 -11.27 -7.24
C THR A 323 -20.60 -12.74 -7.52
N ILE A 324 -21.18 -13.05 -8.68
CA ILE A 324 -21.48 -14.44 -9.07
C ILE A 324 -20.18 -15.25 -9.27
N ALA A 325 -19.14 -14.62 -9.83
CA ALA A 325 -17.87 -15.28 -10.06
C ALA A 325 -17.05 -15.55 -8.77
N LEU A 326 -17.22 -14.70 -7.74
CA LEU A 326 -16.37 -14.70 -6.55
C LEU A 326 -17.08 -15.10 -5.24
N SER A 327 -18.38 -14.83 -5.09
CA SER A 327 -19.13 -15.06 -3.85
C SER A 327 -20.62 -15.31 -4.11
N ARG A 328 -20.94 -16.46 -4.73
CA ARG A 328 -22.33 -16.80 -5.11
C ARG A 328 -23.33 -16.76 -3.96
N THR A 329 -22.91 -17.16 -2.78
CA THR A 329 -23.80 -17.30 -1.61
C THR A 329 -24.30 -15.95 -1.09
N THR A 330 -23.53 -14.87 -1.25
CA THR A 330 -23.91 -13.52 -0.79
C THR A 330 -24.19 -12.55 -1.95
N ALA A 331 -24.16 -13.04 -3.20
CA ALA A 331 -24.21 -12.21 -4.39
C ALA A 331 -25.45 -11.29 -4.45
N ALA A 332 -26.63 -11.79 -4.06
CA ALA A 332 -27.85 -11.00 -4.07
C ALA A 332 -27.78 -9.81 -3.11
N ASP A 333 -27.41 -10.07 -1.84
CA ASP A 333 -27.31 -9.05 -0.81
C ASP A 333 -26.21 -8.03 -1.13
N ASP A 334 -25.07 -8.50 -1.63
CA ASP A 334 -23.94 -7.65 -2.01
C ASP A 334 -24.29 -6.73 -3.20
N VAL A 335 -25.07 -7.23 -4.17
CA VAL A 335 -25.54 -6.42 -5.32
C VAL A 335 -26.53 -5.35 -4.87
N GLU A 336 -27.45 -5.65 -3.96
CA GLU A 336 -28.36 -4.63 -3.41
C GLU A 336 -27.60 -3.56 -2.61
N LEU A 337 -26.62 -3.99 -1.80
CA LEU A 337 -25.74 -3.05 -1.11
C LEU A 337 -24.99 -2.17 -2.12
N PHE A 338 -24.42 -2.75 -3.18
CA PHE A 338 -23.71 -1.99 -4.20
C PHE A 338 -24.61 -0.97 -4.93
N LYS A 339 -25.86 -1.34 -5.24
CA LYS A 339 -26.84 -0.41 -5.84
C LYS A 339 -27.11 0.79 -4.94
N MET A 340 -27.23 0.58 -3.62
CA MET A 340 -27.36 1.65 -2.63
C MET A 340 -26.14 2.58 -2.65
N LEU A 341 -24.93 2.02 -2.61
CA LEU A 341 -23.68 2.80 -2.66
C LEU A 341 -23.55 3.59 -3.97
N ASN A 342 -23.88 2.98 -5.11
CA ASN A 342 -23.84 3.64 -6.42
C ASN A 342 -24.84 4.81 -6.51
N LYS A 343 -26.03 4.66 -5.90
CA LYS A 343 -27.00 5.76 -5.78
C LYS A 343 -26.47 6.90 -4.93
N ALA A 344 -25.80 6.62 -3.81
CA ALA A 344 -25.16 7.63 -2.99
C ALA A 344 -24.08 8.40 -3.77
N ARG A 345 -23.20 7.68 -4.49
CA ARG A 345 -22.18 8.30 -5.36
C ARG A 345 -22.77 9.19 -6.45
N ASN A 346 -23.83 8.73 -7.12
CA ASN A 346 -24.48 9.55 -8.15
C ASN A 346 -25.15 10.80 -7.56
N SER A 347 -25.73 10.70 -6.37
CA SER A 347 -26.31 11.86 -5.67
C SER A 347 -25.26 12.93 -5.38
N ILE A 348 -24.06 12.53 -4.94
CA ILE A 348 -22.90 13.41 -4.75
C ILE A 348 -22.50 14.07 -6.08
N ALA A 349 -22.37 13.29 -7.15
CA ALA A 349 -21.98 13.79 -8.47
C ALA A 349 -22.97 14.83 -9.05
N HIS A 350 -24.24 14.73 -8.67
CA HIS A 350 -25.29 15.68 -9.05
C HIS A 350 -25.45 16.84 -8.05
N GLY A 351 -24.53 17.02 -7.10
CA GLY A 351 -24.51 18.16 -6.18
C GLY A 351 -25.59 18.11 -5.10
N SER A 352 -26.18 16.93 -4.83
CA SER A 352 -27.07 16.77 -3.68
C SER A 352 -26.23 16.79 -2.41
N ALA A 353 -26.31 17.88 -1.65
CA ALA A 353 -25.60 18.02 -0.38
C ALA A 353 -26.19 17.02 0.64
N GLY A 354 -25.46 15.95 0.93
CA GLY A 354 -25.69 15.13 2.12
C GLY A 354 -25.07 15.81 3.34
N GLU A 355 -25.59 15.52 4.53
CA GLU A 355 -24.89 15.84 5.77
C GLU A 355 -23.55 15.07 5.79
N SER A 356 -22.46 15.73 6.18
CA SER A 356 -21.08 15.22 6.02
C SER A 356 -20.84 13.85 6.68
N ASP A 357 -21.57 13.51 7.74
CA ASP A 357 -21.41 12.25 8.48
C ASP A 357 -22.33 11.11 7.99
N ALA A 358 -23.19 11.36 6.99
CA ALA A 358 -24.20 10.41 6.52
C ALA A 358 -23.74 9.53 5.34
N TYR A 359 -22.48 9.65 4.88
CA TYR A 359 -22.00 8.84 3.76
C TYR A 359 -21.72 7.39 4.20
N PRO A 360 -22.18 6.37 3.43
CA PRO A 360 -22.01 4.95 3.75
C PRO A 360 -20.57 4.46 3.47
N SER A 361 -19.60 5.15 4.06
CA SER A 361 -18.16 4.92 3.86
C SER A 361 -17.72 3.59 4.42
N ARG A 362 -18.25 3.19 5.58
CA ARG A 362 -17.93 1.92 6.24
C ARG A 362 -18.37 0.74 5.39
N GLU A 363 -19.63 0.73 4.97
CA GLU A 363 -20.21 -0.33 4.15
C GLU A 363 -19.49 -0.44 2.81
N CYS A 364 -19.10 0.70 2.21
CA CYS A 364 -18.33 0.71 0.99
C CYS A 364 -16.92 0.12 1.17
N ILE A 365 -16.23 0.47 2.26
CA ILE A 365 -14.89 -0.08 2.58
C ILE A 365 -15.00 -1.58 2.85
N GLU A 366 -15.97 -2.04 3.63
CA GLU A 366 -16.14 -3.45 3.97
C GLU A 366 -16.45 -4.30 2.72
N LEU A 367 -17.32 -3.80 1.83
CA LEU A 367 -17.61 -4.45 0.56
C LEU A 367 -16.37 -4.48 -0.34
N PHE A 368 -15.66 -3.35 -0.43
CA PHE A 368 -14.47 -3.24 -1.27
C PHE A 368 -13.34 -4.16 -0.80
N ASP A 369 -13.02 -4.13 0.50
CA ASP A 369 -12.01 -4.98 1.14
C ASP A 369 -12.29 -6.48 0.89
N ARG A 370 -13.54 -6.90 1.02
CA ARG A 370 -13.97 -8.28 0.76
C ARG A 370 -13.76 -8.67 -0.70
N TYR A 371 -14.25 -7.86 -1.64
CA TYR A 371 -14.17 -8.19 -3.07
C TYR A 371 -12.75 -8.06 -3.62
N LEU A 372 -11.92 -7.16 -3.09
CA LEU A 372 -10.50 -7.09 -3.39
C LEU A 372 -9.81 -8.38 -2.96
N THR A 373 -10.06 -8.82 -1.74
CA THR A 373 -9.53 -10.08 -1.18
C THR A 373 -9.91 -11.29 -2.04
N LEU A 374 -11.18 -11.42 -2.42
CA LEU A 374 -11.65 -12.52 -3.28
C LEU A 374 -11.06 -12.48 -4.69
N ALA A 375 -10.93 -11.28 -5.29
CA ALA A 375 -10.32 -11.11 -6.60
C ALA A 375 -8.84 -11.53 -6.59
N TYR A 376 -8.11 -11.22 -5.52
CA TYR A 376 -6.74 -11.69 -5.32
C TYR A 376 -6.67 -13.21 -5.16
N ALA A 377 -7.50 -13.79 -4.29
CA ALA A 377 -7.55 -15.23 -4.08
C ALA A 377 -7.79 -16.00 -5.38
N ARG A 378 -8.70 -15.50 -6.23
CA ARG A 378 -8.97 -16.07 -7.55
C ARG A 378 -7.79 -15.94 -8.51
N THR A 379 -7.08 -14.81 -8.48
CA THR A 379 -5.89 -14.58 -9.30
C THR A 379 -4.77 -15.58 -8.96
N LEU A 380 -4.62 -15.93 -7.68
CA LEU A 380 -3.67 -16.95 -7.24
C LEU A 380 -4.13 -18.38 -7.62
N SER A 381 -5.43 -18.65 -7.51
CA SER A 381 -6.00 -19.99 -7.74
C SER A 381 -6.10 -20.37 -9.22
N GLY A 382 -6.18 -19.38 -10.13
CA GLY A 382 -6.26 -19.57 -11.58
C GLY A 382 -5.05 -20.28 -12.23
N LYS A 383 -4.07 -20.72 -11.43
CA LYS A 383 -2.93 -21.54 -11.84
C LYS A 383 -3.08 -23.04 -11.59
N LYS A 384 -4.21 -23.51 -11.03
CA LYS A 384 -4.53 -24.95 -11.07
C LYS A 384 -5.28 -25.26 -12.37
N ALA A 385 -4.54 -25.41 -13.45
CA ALA A 385 -4.95 -26.11 -14.66
C ALA A 385 -3.74 -26.82 -15.27
#